data_AF-A0A529Q435-F1
#
_entry.id   AF-A0A529Q435-F1
#
_cell.length_a   1.000
_cell.length_b   1.000
_cell.length_c   1.000
_cell.angle_alpha   90.00
_cell.angle_beta   90.00
_cell.angle_gamma   90.00
#
_symmetry.space_group_name_H-M   'P 1'
#
loop_
_entity.id
_entity.type
_entity.pdbx_description
1 polymer ?
#
loop_
_entity_poly.entity_id
_entity_poly.type
_entity_poly.pdbx_seq_one_letter_code
_entity_poly.pdbx_strand_id
1 'polypeptide(L)'
;FVDMDDCGPMVLDALLWIKNKIDPTLTLRRSCREGICGSCAMNIDGSNTLACTKGADDISGAVKIYPLPHMPVIKDLVPDLTNFYAQHASIEPWLKTVSPTPAKEWLQSHEDREKLDGLYECILCACCSTSCPSYWWNGDR
;
A
#
# COMPACT_ATOMS: atom_id res chain seq x y z
N PHE A 1 -22.54 13.55 -0.83
CA PHE A 1 -22.11 13.77 0.55
C PHE A 1 -22.22 12.44 1.29
N VAL A 2 -21.26 12.08 2.13
CA VAL A 2 -21.28 10.83 2.92
C VAL A 2 -21.91 11.15 4.26
N ASP A 3 -22.85 10.32 4.71
CA ASP A 3 -23.44 10.46 6.04
C ASP A 3 -22.45 9.96 7.09
N MET A 4 -21.85 10.88 7.86
CA MET A 4 -20.81 10.54 8.83
C MET A 4 -21.37 9.96 10.14
N ASP A 5 -22.68 10.08 10.41
CA ASP A 5 -23.31 9.44 11.58
C ASP A 5 -23.55 7.93 11.34
N ASP A 6 -23.58 7.52 10.07
CA ASP A 6 -23.80 6.14 9.59
C ASP A 6 -22.57 5.60 8.82
N CYS A 7 -21.41 6.26 8.96
CA CYS A 7 -20.14 5.86 8.37
C CYS A 7 -19.06 5.69 9.45
N GLY A 8 -18.16 4.73 9.24
CA GLY A 8 -16.96 4.61 10.09
C GLY A 8 -16.02 5.81 9.92
N PRO A 9 -15.07 5.99 10.85
CA PRO A 9 -14.26 7.20 10.93
C PRO A 9 -13.16 7.29 9.86
N MET A 10 -12.81 6.19 9.19
CA MET A 10 -11.68 6.15 8.26
C MET A 10 -12.11 6.50 6.84
N VAL A 11 -11.19 7.01 6.03
CA VAL A 11 -11.44 7.28 4.59
C VAL A 11 -11.88 6.00 3.86
N LEU A 12 -11.34 4.83 4.23
CA LEU A 12 -11.80 3.55 3.68
C LEU A 12 -13.29 3.28 3.98
N ASP A 13 -13.78 3.66 5.16
CA ASP A 13 -15.19 3.49 5.50
C ASP A 13 -16.08 4.35 4.61
N ALA A 14 -15.69 5.61 4.38
CA ALA A 14 -16.41 6.51 3.48
C ALA A 14 -16.47 5.96 2.05
N LEU A 15 -15.37 5.41 1.53
CA LEU A 15 -15.34 4.79 0.20
C LEU A 15 -16.24 3.54 0.11
N LEU A 16 -16.23 2.70 1.15
CA LEU A 16 -17.10 1.53 1.21
C LEU A 16 -18.57 1.93 1.36
N TRP A 17 -18.86 2.99 2.12
CA TRP A 17 -20.21 3.54 2.25
C TRP A 17 -20.73 4.03 0.91
N ILE A 18 -19.93 4.79 0.14
CA ILE A 18 -20.26 5.21 -1.23
C ILE A 18 -20.53 3.99 -2.11
N LYS A 19 -19.63 3.00 -2.08
CA LYS A 19 -19.78 1.79 -2.88
C LYS A 19 -21.08 1.03 -2.54
N ASN A 20 -21.44 0.95 -1.26
CA ASN A 20 -22.56 0.14 -0.82
C ASN A 20 -23.91 0.85 -0.97
N LYS A 21 -23.95 2.19 -0.87
CA LYS A 21 -25.21 2.94 -0.78
C LYS A 21 -25.46 3.89 -1.97
N ILE A 22 -24.42 4.33 -2.67
CA ILE A 22 -24.54 5.29 -3.77
C ILE A 22 -24.21 4.65 -5.12
N ASP A 23 -23.01 4.09 -5.26
CA ASP A 23 -22.52 3.59 -6.55
C ASP A 23 -21.77 2.26 -6.37
N PRO A 24 -22.44 1.11 -6.60
CA PRO A 24 -21.79 -0.20 -6.49
C PRO A 24 -20.72 -0.45 -7.54
N THR A 25 -20.59 0.39 -8.57
CA THR A 25 -19.58 0.23 -9.62
C THR A 25 -18.19 0.73 -9.23
N LEU A 26 -18.10 1.60 -8.20
CA LEU A 26 -16.84 2.11 -7.64
C LEU A 26 -15.91 0.97 -7.24
N THR A 27 -14.71 0.95 -7.80
CA THR A 27 -13.73 -0.11 -7.61
C THR A 27 -12.49 0.39 -6.86
N LEU A 28 -12.10 -0.37 -5.84
CA LEU A 28 -10.93 -0.08 -5.00
C LEU A 28 -10.34 -1.38 -4.46
N ARG A 29 -9.05 -1.38 -4.14
CA ARG A 29 -8.41 -2.49 -3.42
C ARG A 29 -8.48 -2.26 -1.91
N ARG A 30 -8.84 -3.31 -1.17
CA ARG A 30 -8.88 -3.33 0.29
C ARG A 30 -8.82 -4.76 0.81
N SER A 31 -8.32 -4.96 2.03
CA SER A 31 -8.34 -6.26 2.70
C SER A 31 -8.37 -6.12 4.23
N CYS A 32 -7.21 -6.00 4.89
CA CYS A 32 -7.08 -6.17 6.36
C CYS A 32 -7.75 -5.08 7.22
N ARG A 33 -7.87 -3.85 6.71
CA ARG A 33 -8.37 -2.67 7.44
C ARG A 33 -7.56 -2.20 8.66
N GLU A 34 -6.35 -2.71 8.86
CA GLU A 34 -5.54 -2.43 10.05
C GLU A 34 -4.12 -1.94 9.71
N GLY A 35 -3.91 -1.49 8.47
CA GLY A 35 -2.62 -0.93 8.05
C GLY A 35 -1.53 -1.97 7.71
N ILE A 36 -1.85 -3.27 7.67
CA ILE A 36 -0.85 -4.35 7.53
C ILE A 36 -0.68 -4.85 6.09
N CYS A 37 -1.74 -4.94 5.29
CA CYS A 37 -1.67 -5.61 3.98
C CYS A 37 -1.20 -4.72 2.81
N GLY A 38 -1.05 -3.40 3.03
CA GLY A 38 -0.72 -2.42 1.98
C GLY A 38 -1.78 -2.21 0.88
N SER A 39 -2.86 -2.99 0.84
CA SER A 39 -3.74 -3.07 -0.34
C SER A 39 -4.60 -1.83 -0.63
N CYS A 40 -4.90 -1.01 0.39
CA CYS A 40 -5.75 0.19 0.23
C CYS A 40 -4.94 1.48 0.13
N ALA A 41 -3.72 1.37 -0.38
CA ALA A 41 -2.87 2.50 -0.71
C ALA A 41 -3.48 3.29 -1.88
N MET A 42 -3.58 4.61 -1.71
CA MET A 42 -4.08 5.55 -2.71
C MET A 42 -3.59 6.96 -2.38
N ASN A 43 -3.79 7.92 -3.28
CA ASN A 43 -3.54 9.33 -2.99
C ASN A 43 -4.78 9.95 -2.35
N ILE A 44 -4.63 10.45 -1.13
CA ILE A 44 -5.69 11.06 -0.33
C ILE A 44 -5.25 12.49 0.00
N ASP A 45 -5.95 13.45 -0.58
CA ASP A 45 -5.69 14.89 -0.47
C ASP A 45 -4.22 15.26 -0.72
N GLY A 46 -3.63 14.67 -1.77
CA GLY A 46 -2.25 14.93 -2.19
C GLY A 46 -1.21 14.03 -1.53
N SER A 47 -1.56 13.22 -0.52
CA SER A 47 -0.63 12.31 0.16
C SER A 47 -0.90 10.84 -0.19
N ASN A 48 0.17 10.10 -0.54
CA ASN A 48 0.07 8.65 -0.73
C ASN A 48 0.05 7.95 0.63
N THR A 49 -1.08 7.37 1.01
CA THR A 49 -1.27 6.72 2.32
C THR A 49 -2.29 5.59 2.22
N LEU A 50 -2.51 4.88 3.33
CA LEU A 50 -3.50 3.81 3.43
C LEU A 50 -4.85 4.39 3.83
N ALA A 51 -5.88 4.13 3.03
CA ALA A 51 -7.23 4.62 3.33
C ALA A 51 -7.79 4.08 4.66
N CYS A 52 -7.34 2.90 5.12
CA CYS A 52 -7.79 2.33 6.39
C CYS A 52 -7.17 2.95 7.63
N THR A 53 -6.08 3.71 7.49
CA THR A 53 -5.40 4.36 8.63
C THR A 53 -5.50 5.87 8.58
N LYS A 54 -6.17 6.42 7.56
CA LYS A 54 -6.39 7.86 7.41
C LYS A 54 -7.76 8.21 7.95
N GLY A 55 -7.81 9.02 9.02
CA GLY A 55 -9.05 9.54 9.57
C GLY A 55 -9.73 10.49 8.57
N ALA A 56 -11.05 10.41 8.46
CA ALA A 56 -11.82 11.37 7.65
C ALA A 56 -11.82 12.78 8.27
N ASP A 57 -11.68 12.86 9.60
CA ASP A 57 -11.56 14.07 10.40
C ASP A 57 -10.18 14.74 10.30
N ASP A 58 -9.15 14.02 9.84
CA ASP A 58 -7.83 14.59 9.55
C ASP A 58 -7.84 15.57 8.36
N ILE A 59 -8.92 15.61 7.57
CA ILE A 59 -8.99 16.33 6.30
C ILE A 59 -10.11 17.36 6.39
N SER A 60 -9.77 18.61 6.06
CA SER A 60 -10.74 19.70 6.11
C SER A 60 -11.56 19.78 4.82
N GLY A 61 -12.88 19.67 4.94
CA GLY A 61 -13.79 19.87 3.80
C GLY A 61 -13.84 18.68 2.84
N ALA A 62 -13.77 18.96 1.54
CA ALA A 62 -13.92 17.92 0.52
C ALA A 62 -12.63 17.12 0.33
N VAL A 63 -12.71 15.81 0.57
CA VAL A 63 -11.57 14.89 0.42
C VAL A 63 -11.39 14.51 -1.05
N LYS A 64 -10.24 14.84 -1.63
CA LYS A 64 -9.86 14.41 -2.98
C LYS A 64 -9.17 13.06 -2.91
N ILE A 65 -9.64 12.10 -3.70
CA ILE A 65 -9.10 10.73 -3.72
C ILE A 65 -8.74 10.38 -5.16
N TYR A 66 -7.51 9.91 -5.36
CA TYR A 66 -6.99 9.44 -6.63
C TYR A 66 -6.35 8.05 -6.44
N PRO A 67 -6.28 7.19 -7.47
CA PRO A 67 -5.41 6.02 -7.43
C PRO A 67 -3.96 6.44 -7.14
N LEU A 68 -3.11 5.50 -6.72
CA LEU A 68 -1.68 5.80 -6.60
C LEU A 68 -1.14 6.37 -7.93
N PRO A 69 -0.36 7.45 -7.87
CA PRO A 69 0.02 8.19 -9.07
C PRO A 69 1.12 7.45 -9.85
N HIS A 70 1.32 7.87 -11.11
CA HIS A 70 2.37 7.36 -12.00
C HIS A 70 2.31 5.85 -12.26
N MET A 71 1.10 5.31 -12.25
CA MET A 71 0.79 3.94 -12.66
C MET A 71 -0.44 3.96 -13.58
N PRO A 72 -0.50 3.07 -14.59
CA PRO A 72 -1.72 2.90 -15.37
C PRO A 72 -2.90 2.57 -14.46
N VAL A 73 -4.04 3.21 -14.69
CA VAL A 73 -5.27 2.93 -13.93
C VAL A 73 -6.02 1.80 -14.62
N ILE A 74 -6.23 0.68 -13.91
CA ILE A 74 -7.04 -0.44 -14.41
C ILE A 74 -8.51 -0.03 -14.37
N LYS A 75 -8.97 0.45 -13.21
CA LYS A 75 -10.33 0.97 -12.99
C LYS A 75 -10.39 1.81 -11.72
N ASP A 76 -11.02 2.98 -11.77
CA ASP A 76 -11.28 3.86 -10.64
C ASP A 76 -10.04 4.09 -9.76
N LEU A 77 -10.00 3.53 -8.55
CA LEU A 77 -8.91 3.66 -7.57
C LEU A 77 -7.92 2.49 -7.61
N VAL A 78 -7.96 1.65 -8.66
CA VAL A 78 -7.11 0.47 -8.82
C VAL A 78 -5.99 0.75 -9.82
N PRO A 79 -4.75 1.01 -9.37
CA PRO A 79 -3.59 1.09 -10.24
C PRO A 79 -3.09 -0.30 -10.64
N ASP A 80 -2.42 -0.36 -11.79
CA ASP A 80 -1.62 -1.50 -12.21
C ASP A 80 -0.28 -1.53 -11.47
N LEU A 81 -0.06 -2.59 -10.67
CA LEU A 81 1.16 -2.79 -9.89
C LEU A 81 2.14 -3.77 -10.55
N THR A 82 1.90 -4.17 -11.80
CA THR A 82 2.72 -5.17 -12.50
C THR A 82 4.19 -4.79 -12.51
N ASN A 83 4.52 -3.53 -12.85
CA ASN A 83 5.90 -3.05 -12.87
C ASN A 83 6.54 -3.02 -11.47
N PHE A 84 5.80 -2.54 -10.46
CA PHE A 84 6.27 -2.50 -9.07
C PHE A 84 6.66 -3.90 -8.57
N TYR A 85 5.83 -4.91 -8.85
CA TYR A 85 6.16 -6.28 -8.49
C TYR A 85 7.28 -6.89 -9.34
N ALA A 86 7.40 -6.50 -10.62
CA ALA A 86 8.51 -6.93 -11.47
C ALA A 86 9.86 -6.41 -10.95
N GLN A 87 9.93 -5.14 -10.52
CA GLN A 87 11.12 -4.57 -9.89
C GLN A 87 11.42 -5.21 -8.52
N HIS A 88 10.40 -5.51 -7.71
CA HIS A 88 10.60 -6.25 -6.48
C HIS A 88 11.15 -7.67 -6.74
N ALA A 89 10.68 -8.34 -7.79
CA ALA A 89 11.19 -9.65 -8.17
C ALA A 89 12.64 -9.60 -8.70
N SER A 90 13.05 -8.53 -9.38
CA SER A 90 14.37 -8.41 -10.00
C SER A 90 15.52 -8.33 -9.00
N ILE A 91 15.26 -7.87 -7.77
CA ILE A 91 16.27 -7.85 -6.70
C ILE A 91 16.45 -9.20 -6.00
N GLU A 92 15.66 -10.21 -6.39
CA GLU A 92 15.71 -11.56 -5.85
C GLU A 92 15.67 -11.60 -4.30
N PRO A 93 14.56 -11.12 -3.67
CA PRO A 93 14.49 -10.83 -2.23
C PRO A 93 14.26 -12.11 -1.39
N TRP A 94 15.15 -13.08 -1.54
CA TRP A 94 15.20 -14.31 -0.77
C TRP A 94 16.62 -14.59 -0.28
N LEU A 95 16.73 -15.45 0.73
CA LEU A 95 18.04 -15.81 1.29
C LEU A 95 18.88 -16.56 0.26
N LYS A 96 20.06 -16.03 -0.04
CA LYS A 96 21.07 -16.68 -0.89
C LYS A 96 22.22 -17.15 -0.02
N THR A 97 22.47 -18.47 0.02
CA THR A 97 23.53 -19.06 0.84
C THR A 97 24.69 -19.55 -0.03
N VAL A 98 25.90 -19.49 0.52
CA VAL A 98 27.10 -20.11 -0.08
C VAL A 98 27.40 -21.47 0.53
N SER A 99 26.84 -21.77 1.70
CA SER A 99 26.93 -23.07 2.36
C SER A 99 25.70 -23.94 2.02
N PRO A 100 25.85 -25.27 2.04
CA PRO A 100 24.72 -26.18 1.98
C PRO A 100 23.70 -25.91 3.11
N THR A 101 22.43 -26.18 2.83
CA THR A 101 21.36 -26.12 3.83
C THR A 101 21.69 -27.08 4.99
N PRO A 102 21.70 -26.58 6.25
CA PRO A 102 21.97 -27.42 7.41
C PRO A 102 20.87 -28.47 7.62
N ALA A 103 21.17 -29.50 8.41
CA ALA A 103 20.18 -30.52 8.79
C ALA A 103 19.07 -30.00 9.72
N LYS A 104 19.27 -28.81 10.31
CA LYS A 104 18.36 -28.09 11.20
C LYS A 104 18.27 -26.62 10.75
N GLU A 105 17.78 -25.72 11.61
CA GLU A 105 17.77 -24.28 11.39
C GLU A 105 19.17 -23.66 11.24
N TRP A 106 19.24 -22.52 10.55
CA TRP A 106 20.38 -21.63 10.63
C TRP A 106 20.37 -20.94 11.99
N LEU A 107 21.50 -20.97 12.70
CA LEU A 107 21.66 -20.25 13.95
C LEU A 107 21.95 -18.77 13.68
N GLN A 108 21.21 -17.89 14.35
CA GLN A 108 21.40 -16.44 14.31
C GLN A 108 21.47 -15.91 15.74
N SER A 109 22.42 -15.01 16.02
CA SER A 109 22.50 -14.33 17.32
C SER A 109 21.41 -13.26 17.44
N HIS A 110 21.04 -12.85 18.66
CA HIS A 110 20.09 -11.76 18.87
C HIS A 110 20.62 -10.45 18.26
N GLU A 111 21.91 -10.14 18.45
CA GLU A 111 22.57 -8.96 17.88
C GLU A 111 22.50 -8.96 16.34
N ASP A 112 22.66 -10.12 15.69
CA ASP A 112 22.51 -10.21 14.23
C ASP A 112 21.05 -10.11 13.77
N ARG A 113 20.10 -10.58 14.57
CA ARG A 113 18.68 -10.47 14.27
C ARG A 113 18.19 -9.02 14.36
N GLU A 114 18.64 -8.26 15.35
CA GLU A 114 18.29 -6.84 15.54
C GLU A 114 18.69 -5.97 14.34
N LYS A 115 19.75 -6.33 13.60
CA LYS A 115 20.16 -5.64 12.37
C LYS A 115 19.09 -5.65 11.26
N LEU A 116 18.08 -6.51 11.37
CA LEU A 116 17.00 -6.61 10.37
C LEU A 116 15.80 -5.72 10.69
N ASP A 117 15.67 -5.23 11.92
CA ASP A 117 14.50 -4.43 12.33
C ASP A 117 14.39 -3.15 11.49
N GLY A 118 13.16 -2.80 11.09
CA GLY A 118 12.89 -1.73 10.13
C GLY A 118 13.15 -2.07 8.65
N LEU A 119 13.85 -3.16 8.33
CA LEU A 119 14.15 -3.53 6.93
C LEU A 119 13.14 -4.51 6.33
N TYR A 120 12.65 -5.47 7.13
CA TYR A 120 11.70 -6.50 6.65
C TYR A 120 10.23 -6.13 6.81
N GLU A 121 9.94 -4.99 7.43
CA GLU A 121 8.58 -4.56 7.81
C GLU A 121 7.78 -3.96 6.64
N CYS A 122 8.39 -3.86 5.46
CA CYS A 122 7.73 -3.35 4.27
C CYS A 122 6.49 -4.20 3.91
N ILE A 123 5.32 -3.56 3.88
CA ILE A 123 4.03 -4.18 3.54
C ILE A 123 3.69 -4.11 2.05
N LEU A 124 4.63 -3.69 1.21
CA LEU A 124 4.48 -3.56 -0.24
C LEU A 124 3.27 -2.69 -0.67
N CYS A 125 3.00 -1.59 0.05
CA CYS A 125 1.91 -0.67 -0.27
C CYS A 125 2.15 0.21 -1.52
N ALA A 126 3.39 0.22 -2.04
CA ALA A 126 3.84 1.05 -3.17
C ALA A 126 3.74 2.58 -2.97
N CYS A 127 3.36 3.09 -1.79
CA CYS A 127 3.29 4.54 -1.52
C CYS A 127 4.64 5.23 -1.70
N CYS A 128 5.74 4.62 -1.26
CA CYS A 128 7.09 5.21 -1.37
C CYS A 128 7.53 5.32 -2.83
N SER A 129 7.40 4.24 -3.61
CA SER A 129 7.73 4.23 -5.04
C SER A 129 6.93 5.27 -5.81
N THR A 130 5.62 5.31 -5.58
CA THR A 130 4.71 6.25 -6.27
C THR A 130 4.78 7.68 -5.72
N SER A 131 5.46 7.92 -4.61
CA SER A 131 5.78 9.29 -4.15
C SER A 131 7.09 9.82 -4.72
N CYS A 132 7.94 8.95 -5.29
CA CYS A 132 9.30 9.28 -5.68
C CYS A 132 9.36 9.84 -7.10
N PRO A 133 9.76 11.12 -7.31
CA PRO A 133 9.87 11.69 -8.65
C PRO A 133 10.82 10.93 -9.58
N SER A 134 11.89 10.34 -9.03
CA SER A 134 12.82 9.53 -9.81
C SER A 134 12.17 8.27 -10.38
N TYR A 135 11.26 7.64 -9.62
CA TYR A 135 10.46 6.50 -10.08
C TYR A 135 9.52 6.93 -11.20
N TRP A 136 8.95 8.13 -11.12
CA TRP A 136 8.07 8.67 -12.15
C TRP A 136 8.81 8.93 -13.46
N TRP A 137 10.04 9.44 -13.36
CA TRP A 137 10.85 9.83 -14.52
C TRP A 137 11.57 8.66 -15.21
N ASN A 138 11.80 7.56 -14.48
CA ASN A 138 12.51 6.37 -14.97
C ASN A 138 11.69 5.09 -14.70
N GLY A 139 10.39 5.11 -15.02
CA GLY A 139 9.49 3.99 -14.68
C GLY A 139 9.83 2.65 -15.34
N ASP A 140 10.72 2.66 -16.34
CA ASP A 140 11.27 1.51 -17.05
C ASP A 140 12.54 0.92 -16.40
N ARG A 141 13.09 1.56 -15.37
CA ARG A 141 14.32 1.14 -14.67
C ARG A 141 14.07 0.62 -13.27
#